data_AF-A0A534WRF7-F1
#
_entry.id   AF-A0A534WRF7-F1
#
_cell.length_a   1.000
_cell.length_b   1.000
_cell.length_c   1.000
_cell.angle_alpha   90.00
_cell.angle_beta   90.00
_cell.angle_gamma   90.00
#
_symmetry.space_group_name_H-M   'P 1'
#
loop_
_entity.id
_entity.type
_entity.pdbx_description
1 polymer ?
#
loop_
_entity_poly.entity_id
_entity_poly.type
_entity_poly.pdbx_seq_one_letter_code
_entity_poly.pdbx_strand_id
1 'polypeptide(L)'
;MRVAALAAGFVLALVTPVTSPAAYIDSNGAVSPETQMNGGGCYPASLTGPPTEQLNLLNPEWAAIDVGTHLPPESDPVALHGTVVFAKINEGGDDPGDHDSDDQNTLIDVDAADMGLVATGNVGPHGEEAGTLEWELEIGKYPLFAWAGPGDRITTVGRWIWDCGHPDPDPLGSCSTTMSQQCIVDSDCAAPGCPTCLPGETCVGTVFNYHSEIHPPQAVAVTRLGGGYSPGRRRSGRRATRTDVWITPDGGGAGDRCVVTHQADSLQQATIECFPLSEPLADVNASDFAFDVPLPPRPAGDTRPPRVKVRDQTPSGLPRPAVTTTFVDGPTPVVHAVVDMTTPIAGQLPSMVGKAVIARWRGDRTPMARVRLQVTALDILNPLKPVHPAVSQRMRCSETSSQDCSAAPCPPGETCRTFGGPIPGWEVFLEANGNWQKLAGLDGIMAPGSVPQSLRYDEAVPATGGVLRLHATGHSLDCRESVYGMSIRRDLEIFGVTDTLTCLQDAQSHDVGEFAPTFTADALPPRGQSASYVTQSVGGEGGSCSTTTSQLCLTAADCPDSEMCDVTGGSYRLHYTITRKR
;
A
#
# COMPACT_ATOMS: atom_id res chain seq x y z
N MET A 1 8.39 72.85 -44.97
CA MET A 1 8.22 71.46 -45.46
C MET A 1 9.07 70.54 -44.59
N ARG A 2 8.44 69.75 -43.73
CA ARG A 2 8.92 68.44 -43.23
C ARG A 2 7.78 67.79 -42.47
N VAL A 3 7.42 66.60 -42.94
CA VAL A 3 6.28 65.77 -42.56
C VAL A 3 6.67 64.87 -41.39
N ALA A 4 5.70 64.60 -40.52
CA ALA A 4 5.79 63.71 -39.37
C ALA A 4 5.97 62.24 -39.77
N ALA A 5 6.70 61.47 -38.97
CA ALA A 5 6.72 60.01 -39.01
C ALA A 5 6.22 59.49 -37.66
N LEU A 6 5.10 58.76 -37.68
CA LEU A 6 4.63 57.93 -36.56
C LEU A 6 5.48 56.66 -36.49
N ALA A 7 6.01 56.34 -35.32
CA ALA A 7 6.57 55.03 -35.01
C ALA A 7 5.54 54.24 -34.18
N ALA A 8 5.01 53.16 -34.73
CA ALA A 8 4.19 52.19 -34.03
C ALA A 8 5.11 51.19 -33.30
N GLY A 9 5.03 51.14 -31.98
CA GLY A 9 5.71 50.14 -31.16
C GLY A 9 4.88 48.85 -31.10
N PHE A 10 5.41 47.78 -31.69
CA PHE A 10 4.91 46.42 -31.49
C PHE A 10 5.34 45.92 -30.09
N VAL A 11 4.38 45.61 -29.23
CA VAL A 11 4.62 44.84 -28.00
C VAL A 11 4.70 43.37 -28.41
N LEU A 12 5.90 42.80 -28.36
CA LEU A 12 6.12 41.38 -28.53
C LEU A 12 5.58 40.67 -27.28
N ALA A 13 4.43 40.01 -27.39
CA ALA A 13 3.97 39.08 -26.37
C ALA A 13 4.91 37.86 -26.41
N LEU A 14 5.74 37.72 -25.37
CA LEU A 14 6.47 36.48 -25.10
C LEU A 14 5.44 35.42 -24.69
N VAL A 15 4.94 34.69 -25.68
CA VAL A 15 4.27 33.41 -25.45
C VAL A 15 5.37 32.44 -25.05
N THR A 16 5.53 32.18 -23.76
CA THR A 16 6.29 31.02 -23.30
C THR A 16 5.60 29.78 -23.86
N PRO A 17 6.29 28.92 -24.62
CA PRO A 17 5.72 27.64 -25.00
C PRO A 17 5.45 26.87 -23.71
N VAL A 18 4.19 26.47 -23.53
CA VAL A 18 3.82 25.43 -22.56
C VAL A 18 4.61 24.20 -22.98
N THR A 19 5.55 23.80 -22.14
CA THR A 19 6.30 22.54 -22.29
C THR A 19 5.29 21.41 -22.40
N SER A 20 5.50 20.51 -23.36
CA SER A 20 4.79 19.25 -23.46
C SER A 20 4.74 18.56 -22.08
N PRO A 21 3.65 17.86 -21.73
CA PRO A 21 3.64 17.04 -20.51
C PRO A 21 4.85 16.11 -20.53
N ALA A 22 5.46 15.92 -19.35
CA ALA A 22 6.60 15.04 -19.15
C ALA A 22 6.29 13.66 -19.75
N ALA A 23 7.25 13.10 -20.49
CA ALA A 23 7.13 11.72 -20.95
C ALA A 23 7.27 10.79 -19.74
N TYR A 24 6.47 9.72 -19.70
CA TYR A 24 6.63 8.61 -18.75
C TYR A 24 8.05 8.05 -18.83
N ILE A 25 8.59 7.57 -17.71
CA ILE A 25 9.86 6.85 -17.72
C ILE A 25 9.66 5.46 -18.37
N ASP A 26 10.59 5.04 -19.22
CA ASP A 26 10.51 3.75 -19.91
C ASP A 26 10.82 2.60 -18.95
N SER A 27 9.84 1.72 -18.72
CA SER A 27 9.95 0.54 -17.86
C SER A 27 11.04 -0.44 -18.29
N ASN A 28 11.40 -0.46 -19.58
CA ASN A 28 12.54 -1.27 -20.04
C ASN A 28 13.88 -0.77 -19.48
N GLY A 29 13.93 0.47 -18.97
CA GLY A 29 15.09 1.02 -18.28
C GLY A 29 15.45 0.28 -16.99
N ALA A 30 14.49 -0.41 -16.35
CA ALA A 30 14.73 -1.17 -15.13
C ALA A 30 15.77 -2.29 -15.30
N VAL A 31 15.85 -2.88 -16.49
CA VAL A 31 16.76 -4.01 -16.82
C VAL A 31 17.92 -3.60 -17.72
N SER A 32 18.16 -2.30 -17.90
CA SER A 32 19.27 -1.85 -18.75
C SER A 32 20.61 -2.17 -18.09
N PRO A 33 21.66 -2.49 -18.88
CA PRO A 33 23.00 -2.71 -18.34
C PRO A 33 23.50 -1.55 -17.49
N GLU A 34 23.13 -0.31 -17.85
CA GLU A 34 23.48 0.89 -17.10
C GLU A 34 22.82 0.94 -15.72
N THR A 35 21.52 0.63 -15.63
CA THR A 35 20.78 0.60 -14.35
C THR A 35 21.25 -0.55 -13.47
N GLN A 36 21.58 -1.70 -14.06
CA GLN A 36 22.06 -2.88 -13.33
C GLN A 36 23.52 -2.77 -12.83
N MET A 37 24.24 -1.71 -13.18
CA MET A 37 25.61 -1.52 -12.69
C MET A 37 25.65 -1.43 -11.16
N ASN A 38 26.63 -2.10 -10.56
CA ASN A 38 26.88 -2.11 -9.12
C ASN A 38 25.70 -2.63 -8.26
N GLY A 39 24.84 -3.49 -8.81
CA GLY A 39 23.71 -4.07 -8.08
C GLY A 39 22.49 -3.15 -7.99
N GLY A 40 22.32 -2.24 -8.96
CA GLY A 40 21.03 -1.56 -9.17
C GLY A 40 20.12 -2.36 -10.11
N GLY A 41 19.00 -1.75 -10.52
CA GLY A 41 18.07 -2.30 -11.52
C GLY A 41 17.35 -3.58 -11.09
N CYS A 42 16.46 -4.07 -11.94
CA CYS A 42 15.71 -5.30 -11.71
C CYS A 42 16.34 -6.49 -12.43
N TYR A 43 16.17 -7.70 -11.90
CA TYR A 43 16.74 -8.94 -12.45
C TYR A 43 15.62 -9.97 -12.67
N PRO A 44 14.95 -9.96 -13.85
CA PRO A 44 13.83 -10.85 -14.10
C PRO A 44 14.24 -12.32 -14.08
N ALA A 45 13.33 -13.18 -13.65
CA ALA A 45 13.51 -14.63 -13.72
C ALA A 45 13.33 -15.13 -15.16
N SER A 46 14.14 -16.12 -15.55
CA SER A 46 13.98 -16.76 -16.87
C SER A 46 12.81 -17.74 -16.89
N LEU A 47 12.28 -18.07 -18.07
CA LEU A 47 11.18 -19.02 -18.23
C LEU A 47 11.59 -20.45 -17.86
N THR A 48 12.88 -20.76 -17.94
CA THR A 48 13.40 -22.14 -17.83
C THR A 48 14.55 -22.31 -16.84
N GLY A 49 14.84 -21.27 -16.06
CA GLY A 49 15.91 -21.23 -15.08
C GLY A 49 15.67 -22.14 -13.87
N PRO A 50 16.70 -22.28 -13.00
CA PRO A 50 16.50 -22.95 -11.73
C PRO A 50 15.46 -22.20 -10.87
N PRO A 51 14.72 -22.91 -10.00
CA PRO A 51 13.71 -22.29 -9.12
C PRO A 51 14.24 -21.13 -8.27
N THR A 52 15.55 -21.12 -7.99
CA THR A 52 16.21 -20.09 -7.20
C THR A 52 16.29 -18.74 -7.90
N GLU A 53 16.11 -18.65 -9.23
CA GLU A 53 15.99 -17.37 -9.92
C GLU A 53 14.74 -16.58 -9.50
N GLN A 54 13.68 -17.24 -8.99
CA GLN A 54 12.52 -16.54 -8.45
C GLN A 54 12.87 -15.70 -7.23
N LEU A 55 13.95 -16.03 -6.50
CA LEU A 55 14.42 -15.22 -5.38
C LEU A 55 14.85 -13.81 -5.81
N ASN A 56 15.16 -13.58 -7.10
CA ASN A 56 15.46 -12.24 -7.61
C ASN A 56 14.23 -11.32 -7.64
N LEU A 57 13.03 -11.89 -7.63
CA LEU A 57 11.77 -11.15 -7.57
C LEU A 57 11.38 -10.84 -6.12
N LEU A 58 11.85 -11.65 -5.17
CA LEU A 58 11.49 -11.56 -3.75
C LEU A 58 12.52 -10.81 -2.94
N ASN A 59 13.78 -10.81 -3.37
CA ASN A 59 14.84 -10.13 -2.65
C ASN A 59 15.92 -9.64 -3.62
N PRO A 60 16.22 -8.34 -3.67
CA PRO A 60 15.35 -7.27 -3.20
C PRO A 60 14.19 -7.08 -4.19
N GLU A 61 12.97 -7.03 -3.69
CA GLU A 61 11.74 -6.90 -4.50
C GLU A 61 11.67 -5.54 -5.23
N TRP A 62 12.61 -4.63 -5.00
CA TRP A 62 12.68 -3.34 -5.70
C TRP A 62 14.10 -2.85 -5.98
N ALA A 63 14.20 -1.86 -6.88
CA ALA A 63 15.45 -1.13 -7.15
C ALA A 63 15.21 0.37 -7.34
N ALA A 64 16.10 1.22 -6.80
CA ALA A 64 16.00 2.66 -6.99
C ALA A 64 16.11 3.06 -8.48
N ILE A 65 15.22 3.96 -8.93
CA ILE A 65 15.19 4.43 -10.33
C ILE A 65 16.34 5.41 -10.61
N ASP A 66 16.53 6.40 -9.73
CA ASP A 66 17.57 7.41 -9.85
C ASP A 66 18.47 7.41 -8.61
N VAL A 67 19.65 6.80 -8.75
CA VAL A 67 20.67 6.78 -7.70
C VAL A 67 21.58 8.02 -7.74
N GLY A 68 21.48 8.88 -8.76
CA GLY A 68 22.27 10.10 -8.88
C GLY A 68 23.78 9.87 -8.69
N THR A 69 24.34 10.44 -7.62
CA THR A 69 25.76 10.28 -7.24
C THR A 69 26.01 9.18 -6.21
N HIS A 70 24.97 8.47 -5.79
CA HIS A 70 25.02 7.41 -4.80
C HIS A 70 25.38 6.06 -5.44
N LEU A 71 25.51 5.04 -4.60
CA LEU A 71 25.53 3.64 -5.03
C LEU A 71 24.22 2.98 -4.60
N PRO A 72 23.63 2.08 -5.41
CA PRO A 72 22.49 1.28 -4.97
C PRO A 72 22.80 0.55 -3.64
N PRO A 73 21.82 0.41 -2.73
CA PRO A 73 20.42 0.81 -2.87
C PRO A 73 20.14 2.30 -2.54
N GLU A 74 21.16 3.10 -2.20
CA GLU A 74 20.94 4.51 -1.89
C GLU A 74 20.48 5.35 -3.10
N SER A 75 19.45 6.14 -2.85
CA SER A 75 18.97 7.22 -3.71
C SER A 75 18.49 8.41 -2.86
N ASP A 76 18.37 9.58 -3.48
CA ASP A 76 17.67 10.70 -2.85
C ASP A 76 16.15 10.47 -2.94
N PRO A 77 15.37 10.78 -1.89
CA PRO A 77 13.93 10.63 -1.94
C PRO A 77 13.31 11.70 -2.85
N VAL A 78 12.18 11.37 -3.47
CA VAL A 78 11.39 12.30 -4.28
C VAL A 78 10.11 12.69 -3.54
N ALA A 79 9.52 13.82 -3.94
CA ALA A 79 8.20 14.23 -3.48
C ALA A 79 7.14 13.89 -4.53
N LEU A 80 6.00 13.36 -4.07
CA LEU A 80 4.85 13.03 -4.90
C LEU A 80 3.58 13.67 -4.34
N HIS A 81 2.75 14.19 -5.23
CA HIS A 81 1.43 14.73 -4.94
C HIS A 81 0.38 14.05 -5.81
N GLY A 82 -0.79 13.82 -5.25
CA GLY A 82 -1.87 13.23 -6.01
C GLY A 82 -3.17 13.08 -5.24
N THR A 83 -4.12 12.40 -5.87
CA THR A 83 -5.40 12.02 -5.28
C THR A 83 -5.42 10.52 -5.10
N VAL A 84 -5.75 10.06 -3.90
CA VAL A 84 -5.92 8.64 -3.62
C VAL A 84 -7.11 8.13 -4.41
N VAL A 85 -6.90 7.14 -5.27
CA VAL A 85 -7.96 6.44 -6.00
C VAL A 85 -8.49 5.31 -5.13
N PHE A 86 -7.58 4.56 -4.54
CA PHE A 86 -7.87 3.37 -3.76
C PHE A 86 -6.83 3.17 -2.66
N ALA A 87 -7.21 2.46 -1.59
CA ALA A 87 -6.31 2.10 -0.51
C ALA A 87 -6.75 0.73 0.03
N LYS A 88 -5.86 -0.25 -0.03
CA LYS A 88 -6.08 -1.63 0.45
C LYS A 88 -4.91 -2.08 1.32
N ILE A 89 -5.04 -3.25 1.92
CA ILE A 89 -3.85 -4.03 2.33
C ILE A 89 -3.41 -4.89 1.15
N ASN A 90 -2.19 -5.41 1.13
CA ASN A 90 -1.83 -6.41 0.14
C ASN A 90 -2.62 -7.70 0.39
N GLU A 91 -3.73 -7.84 -0.34
CA GLU A 91 -4.67 -8.95 -0.16
C GLU A 91 -4.07 -10.28 -0.65
N GLY A 92 -3.16 -10.21 -1.62
CA GLY A 92 -2.36 -11.33 -2.10
C GLY A 92 -1.23 -11.72 -1.16
N GLY A 93 -0.95 -10.92 -0.13
CA GLY A 93 0.12 -11.09 0.86
C GLY A 93 1.52 -10.80 0.30
N ASP A 94 2.39 -10.26 1.13
CA ASP A 94 3.79 -9.97 0.79
C ASP A 94 4.70 -11.19 1.02
N ASP A 95 5.95 -11.11 0.56
CA ASP A 95 6.93 -12.12 0.91
C ASP A 95 7.36 -11.94 2.38
N PRO A 96 7.17 -12.95 3.23
CA PRO A 96 7.51 -12.84 4.65
C PRO A 96 9.01 -12.88 4.92
N GLY A 97 9.80 -13.31 3.94
CA GLY A 97 11.24 -13.43 4.01
C GLY A 97 11.98 -12.10 3.98
N ASP A 98 11.30 -11.03 3.58
CA ASP A 98 11.82 -9.67 3.60
C ASP A 98 10.91 -8.67 4.34
N HIS A 99 9.66 -9.00 4.69
CA HIS A 99 8.74 -8.11 5.44
C HIS A 99 8.56 -8.47 6.94
N ASP A 100 8.16 -7.48 7.78
CA ASP A 100 7.67 -7.74 9.15
C ASP A 100 6.14 -7.98 9.22
N SER A 101 5.39 -7.55 8.20
CA SER A 101 3.94 -7.71 8.02
C SER A 101 3.56 -7.33 6.59
N ASP A 102 2.32 -7.63 6.16
CA ASP A 102 1.86 -7.12 4.86
C ASP A 102 1.83 -5.59 4.79
N ASP A 103 1.85 -5.10 3.56
CA ASP A 103 1.80 -3.72 3.17
C ASP A 103 0.39 -3.14 3.13
N GLN A 104 0.34 -1.84 3.37
CA GLN A 104 -0.80 -1.02 3.07
C GLN A 104 -0.53 -0.25 1.79
N ASN A 105 -1.23 -0.67 0.75
CA ASN A 105 -1.11 -0.15 -0.60
C ASN A 105 -2.04 1.04 -0.82
N THR A 106 -1.52 2.17 -1.27
CA THR A 106 -2.28 3.36 -1.64
C THR A 106 -2.05 3.70 -3.11
N LEU A 107 -3.10 3.54 -3.93
CA LEU A 107 -3.07 3.86 -5.36
C LEU A 107 -3.38 5.34 -5.59
N ILE A 108 -2.52 6.01 -6.35
CA ILE A 108 -2.53 7.47 -6.49
C ILE A 108 -2.70 7.87 -7.96
N ASP A 109 -3.72 8.70 -8.22
CA ASP A 109 -3.80 9.52 -9.43
C ASP A 109 -2.86 10.71 -9.25
N VAL A 110 -1.72 10.66 -9.94
CA VAL A 110 -0.59 11.57 -9.77
C VAL A 110 -0.89 12.95 -10.34
N ASP A 111 -0.51 14.00 -9.62
CA ASP A 111 -0.66 15.36 -10.12
C ASP A 111 0.17 15.58 -11.39
N ALA A 112 -0.34 16.40 -12.30
CA ALA A 112 0.33 16.72 -13.57
C ALA A 112 1.80 17.20 -13.43
N ALA A 113 2.16 17.79 -12.29
CA ALA A 113 3.53 18.26 -12.01
C ALA A 113 4.52 17.12 -11.77
N ASP A 114 4.03 15.96 -11.31
CA ASP A 114 4.82 14.84 -10.84
C ASP A 114 4.73 13.64 -11.80
N MET A 115 4.06 13.79 -12.96
CA MET A 115 3.91 12.73 -13.97
C MET A 115 5.23 12.18 -14.54
N GLY A 116 6.34 12.91 -14.36
CA GLY A 116 7.66 12.40 -14.71
C GLY A 116 8.15 11.25 -13.82
N LEU A 117 7.47 11.02 -12.69
CA LEU A 117 7.72 9.88 -11.79
C LEU A 117 6.99 8.61 -12.22
N VAL A 118 6.07 8.70 -13.19
CA VAL A 118 5.22 7.57 -13.62
C VAL A 118 5.90 6.82 -14.76
N ALA A 119 6.00 5.49 -14.65
CA ALA A 119 6.55 4.64 -15.70
C ALA A 119 5.54 4.27 -16.78
N THR A 120 6.05 3.75 -17.91
CA THR A 120 5.21 3.21 -18.98
C THR A 120 4.40 1.99 -18.54
N GLY A 121 4.90 1.22 -17.56
CA GLY A 121 4.20 0.10 -16.93
C GLY A 121 2.94 0.54 -16.21
N ASN A 122 3.03 1.62 -15.43
CA ASN A 122 1.89 2.21 -14.71
C ASN A 122 0.77 2.69 -15.64
N VAL A 123 0.97 2.89 -16.95
CA VAL A 123 -0.09 3.37 -17.86
C VAL A 123 -0.72 2.30 -18.73
N GLY A 124 -0.14 1.09 -18.74
CA GLY A 124 -0.69 -0.06 -19.44
C GLY A 124 -1.93 -0.63 -18.73
N PRO A 125 -2.72 -1.51 -19.38
CA PRO A 125 -3.85 -2.19 -18.75
C PRO A 125 -3.41 -3.33 -17.81
N HIS A 126 -2.18 -3.29 -17.29
CA HIS A 126 -1.54 -4.38 -16.55
C HIS A 126 -1.59 -4.08 -15.05
N GLY A 127 -2.00 -5.08 -14.28
CA GLY A 127 -2.09 -4.98 -12.82
C GLY A 127 -3.24 -4.13 -12.30
N GLU A 128 -3.39 -4.12 -10.98
CA GLU A 128 -4.38 -3.31 -10.28
C GLU A 128 -4.01 -1.82 -10.24
N GLU A 129 -2.74 -1.52 -10.40
CA GLU A 129 -2.18 -0.17 -10.42
C GLU A 129 -2.32 0.53 -11.77
N ALA A 130 -2.92 -0.11 -12.79
CA ALA A 130 -3.08 0.46 -14.12
C ALA A 130 -3.71 1.86 -14.09
N GLY A 131 -2.93 2.85 -14.52
CA GLY A 131 -3.26 4.28 -14.53
C GLY A 131 -2.96 5.03 -13.23
N THR A 132 -2.27 4.40 -12.27
CA THR A 132 -1.92 4.96 -10.96
C THR A 132 -0.47 4.67 -10.60
N LEU A 133 0.04 5.41 -9.62
CA LEU A 133 1.32 5.11 -8.98
C LEU A 133 1.05 4.60 -7.56
N GLU A 134 1.75 3.54 -7.17
CA GLU A 134 1.59 2.92 -5.87
C GLU A 134 2.49 3.55 -4.80
N TRP A 135 1.98 3.51 -3.58
CA TRP A 135 2.64 3.94 -2.37
C TRP A 135 2.38 2.86 -1.34
N GLU A 136 3.43 2.31 -0.74
CA GLU A 136 3.33 1.14 0.13
C GLU A 136 4.07 1.37 1.43
N LEU A 137 3.48 0.90 2.53
CA LEU A 137 4.15 0.83 3.81
C LEU A 137 3.49 -0.24 4.65
N GLU A 138 4.31 -1.13 5.20
CA GLU A 138 3.90 -2.17 6.11
C GLU A 138 2.87 -1.70 7.15
N ILE A 139 1.78 -2.47 7.28
CA ILE A 139 0.67 -2.20 8.20
C ILE A 139 1.17 -2.06 9.64
N GLY A 140 2.19 -2.84 10.03
CA GLY A 140 2.83 -2.75 11.33
C GLY A 140 3.54 -1.41 11.61
N LYS A 141 3.95 -0.70 10.55
CA LYS A 141 4.76 0.54 10.60
C LYS A 141 3.94 1.79 10.27
N TYR A 142 2.77 1.61 9.66
CA TYR A 142 1.88 2.70 9.27
C TYR A 142 0.67 2.84 10.19
N PRO A 143 0.58 3.87 11.04
CA PRO A 143 -0.55 3.99 11.96
C PRO A 143 -1.85 4.36 11.24
N LEU A 144 -2.93 3.63 11.56
CA LEU A 144 -4.29 3.78 10.98
C LEU A 144 -4.86 5.21 10.95
N PHE A 145 -4.43 6.11 11.84
CA PHE A 145 -4.94 7.49 11.80
C PHE A 145 -4.43 8.28 10.58
N ALA A 146 -3.30 7.85 10.00
CA ALA A 146 -2.66 8.48 8.86
C ALA A 146 -3.08 7.84 7.53
N TRP A 147 -3.49 6.56 7.54
CA TRP A 147 -3.95 5.81 6.35
C TRP A 147 -4.88 6.60 5.44
N ALA A 148 -4.60 6.56 4.14
CA ALA A 148 -5.36 7.27 3.13
C ALA A 148 -6.71 6.61 2.86
N GLY A 149 -7.68 7.40 2.41
CA GLY A 149 -8.96 6.89 1.90
C GLY A 149 -9.25 7.42 0.49
N PRO A 150 -10.11 6.76 -0.30
CA PRO A 150 -10.44 7.21 -1.65
C PRO A 150 -10.90 8.67 -1.71
N GLY A 151 -10.27 9.46 -2.58
CA GLY A 151 -10.52 10.88 -2.79
C GLY A 151 -9.78 11.81 -1.82
N ASP A 152 -8.96 11.28 -0.91
CA ASP A 152 -8.04 12.11 -0.12
C ASP A 152 -6.91 12.64 -1.01
N ARG A 153 -6.38 13.79 -0.63
CA ARG A 153 -5.17 14.36 -1.24
C ARG A 153 -3.95 13.86 -0.49
N ILE A 154 -2.91 13.47 -1.20
CA ILE A 154 -1.67 12.99 -0.60
C ILE A 154 -0.50 13.89 -1.01
N THR A 155 0.40 14.10 -0.06
CA THR A 155 1.74 14.63 -0.29
C THR A 155 2.69 13.70 0.44
N THR A 156 3.61 13.07 -0.27
CA THR A 156 4.53 12.10 0.32
C THR A 156 5.95 12.36 -0.16
N VAL A 157 6.91 11.95 0.65
CA VAL A 157 8.33 11.90 0.32
C VAL A 157 8.80 10.49 0.61
N GLY A 158 9.49 9.88 -0.34
CA GLY A 158 9.96 8.51 -0.26
C GLY A 158 10.91 8.15 -1.38
N ARG A 159 11.37 6.90 -1.40
CA ARG A 159 12.23 6.40 -2.47
C ARG A 159 11.41 6.17 -3.74
N TRP A 160 11.96 6.58 -4.87
CA TRP A 160 11.38 6.30 -6.19
C TRP A 160 12.03 5.05 -6.76
N ILE A 161 11.24 4.00 -6.90
CA ILE A 161 11.74 2.65 -7.17
C ILE A 161 11.03 2.03 -8.37
N TRP A 162 11.71 1.08 -9.01
CA TRP A 162 11.13 0.04 -9.83
C TRP A 162 10.68 -1.07 -8.90
N ASP A 163 9.41 -1.46 -8.98
CA ASP A 163 8.96 -2.72 -8.39
C ASP A 163 9.54 -3.85 -9.22
N CYS A 164 10.53 -4.55 -8.69
CA CYS A 164 11.23 -5.63 -9.36
C CYS A 164 10.53 -6.98 -9.19
N GLY A 165 9.59 -7.10 -8.25
CA GLY A 165 8.77 -8.28 -8.02
C GLY A 165 7.83 -8.59 -9.18
N HIS A 166 7.35 -7.54 -9.88
CA HIS A 166 6.36 -7.65 -10.95
C HIS A 166 6.90 -7.19 -12.32
N PRO A 167 7.75 -8.01 -12.99
CA PRO A 167 8.34 -7.65 -14.28
C PRO A 167 7.35 -7.56 -15.45
N ASP A 168 6.21 -8.26 -15.35
CA ASP A 168 5.10 -8.29 -16.31
C ASP A 168 5.52 -8.18 -17.78
N PRO A 169 6.37 -9.10 -18.31
CA PRO A 169 6.85 -9.01 -19.66
C PRO A 169 5.71 -9.27 -20.67
N ASP A 170 5.26 -8.22 -21.37
CA ASP A 170 4.21 -8.28 -22.39
C ASP A 170 4.46 -7.27 -23.53
N PRO A 171 4.70 -7.72 -24.78
CA PRO A 171 4.86 -9.13 -25.17
C PRO A 171 6.17 -9.74 -24.65
N LEU A 172 6.14 -11.06 -24.48
CA LEU A 172 7.37 -11.86 -24.38
C LEU A 172 8.23 -11.68 -25.64
N GLY A 173 9.54 -11.79 -25.47
CA GLY A 173 10.50 -11.76 -26.56
C GLY A 173 10.58 -13.07 -27.34
N SER A 174 11.47 -13.08 -28.33
CA SER A 174 11.83 -14.27 -29.10
C SER A 174 13.34 -14.38 -29.24
N CYS A 175 13.85 -15.61 -29.33
CA CYS A 175 15.27 -15.81 -29.56
C CYS A 175 15.67 -15.32 -30.96
N SER A 176 16.78 -14.57 -31.01
CA SER A 176 17.23 -13.81 -32.19
C SER A 176 17.31 -14.59 -33.50
N THR A 177 17.50 -15.92 -33.47
CA THR A 177 17.48 -16.79 -34.65
C THR A 177 16.34 -17.80 -34.60
N THR A 178 16.11 -18.44 -33.45
CA THR A 178 15.06 -19.41 -33.20
C THR A 178 13.78 -18.68 -32.77
N MET A 179 13.22 -17.87 -33.68
CA MET A 179 12.12 -16.94 -33.36
C MET A 179 10.82 -17.61 -32.85
N SER A 180 10.69 -18.94 -32.97
CA SER A 180 9.57 -19.69 -32.37
C SER A 180 9.74 -19.94 -30.87
N GLN A 181 10.94 -19.77 -30.33
CA GLN A 181 11.23 -19.86 -28.90
C GLN A 181 10.94 -18.52 -28.25
N GLN A 182 10.02 -18.51 -27.28
CA GLN A 182 9.78 -17.36 -26.42
C GLN A 182 10.90 -17.22 -25.38
N CYS A 183 11.19 -15.99 -24.98
CA CYS A 183 12.19 -15.68 -23.99
C CYS A 183 11.81 -14.43 -23.18
N ILE A 184 12.33 -14.34 -21.97
CA ILE A 184 12.34 -13.11 -21.16
C ILE A 184 13.77 -12.55 -21.16
N VAL A 185 14.74 -13.43 -20.96
CA VAL A 185 16.18 -13.12 -20.87
C VAL A 185 17.01 -13.99 -21.80
N ASP A 186 18.28 -13.64 -22.00
CA ASP A 186 19.20 -14.36 -22.90
C ASP A 186 19.38 -15.84 -22.54
N SER A 187 19.29 -16.21 -21.24
CA SER A 187 19.44 -17.60 -20.80
C SER A 187 18.34 -18.52 -21.31
N ASP A 188 17.14 -17.99 -21.63
CA ASP A 188 16.06 -18.76 -22.27
C ASP A 188 16.41 -19.19 -23.70
N CYS A 189 17.37 -18.49 -24.33
CA CYS A 189 17.87 -18.79 -25.67
C CYS A 189 19.10 -19.70 -25.67
N ALA A 190 19.41 -20.32 -24.53
CA ALA A 190 20.50 -21.28 -24.38
C ALA A 190 20.00 -22.64 -23.87
N ALA A 191 20.82 -23.68 -24.01
CA ALA A 191 20.53 -24.97 -23.38
C ALA A 191 20.68 -24.85 -21.84
N PRO A 192 19.82 -25.50 -21.03
CA PRO A 192 18.81 -26.50 -21.42
C PRO A 192 17.45 -25.92 -21.84
N GLY A 193 17.19 -24.62 -21.59
CA GLY A 193 15.90 -23.97 -21.84
C GLY A 193 15.44 -24.02 -23.30
N CYS A 194 16.39 -23.87 -24.23
CA CYS A 194 16.16 -24.03 -25.66
C CYS A 194 17.20 -24.98 -26.29
N PRO A 195 16.93 -26.31 -26.34
CA PRO A 195 17.85 -27.29 -26.92
C PRO A 195 18.06 -27.12 -28.43
N THR A 196 17.16 -26.41 -29.11
CA THR A 196 17.21 -26.15 -30.56
C THR A 196 17.85 -24.82 -30.92
N CYS A 197 18.10 -23.95 -29.93
CA CYS A 197 18.69 -22.65 -30.16
C CYS A 197 20.18 -22.78 -30.55
N LEU A 198 20.64 -21.85 -31.38
CA LEU A 198 22.04 -21.75 -31.74
C LEU A 198 22.84 -21.15 -30.58
N PRO A 199 24.12 -21.55 -30.41
CA PRO A 199 24.98 -20.92 -29.41
C PRO A 199 25.11 -19.41 -29.63
N GLY A 200 24.87 -18.63 -28.57
CA GLY A 200 25.00 -17.17 -28.58
C GLY A 200 23.78 -16.41 -29.09
N GLU A 201 22.63 -17.06 -29.25
CA GLU A 201 21.37 -16.35 -29.43
C GLU A 201 21.04 -15.50 -28.19
N THR A 202 20.53 -14.29 -28.42
CA THR A 202 20.01 -13.39 -27.38
C THR A 202 18.49 -13.31 -27.46
N CYS A 203 17.86 -12.91 -26.36
CA CYS A 203 16.45 -12.58 -26.33
C CYS A 203 16.22 -11.20 -26.94
N VAL A 204 15.25 -11.09 -27.86
CA VAL A 204 14.92 -9.82 -28.51
C VAL A 204 13.41 -9.58 -28.52
N GLY A 205 13.02 -8.33 -28.33
CA GLY A 205 11.64 -7.89 -28.44
C GLY A 205 10.77 -8.08 -27.20
N THR A 206 11.35 -8.53 -26.07
CA THR A 206 10.68 -8.45 -24.77
C THR A 206 10.41 -6.99 -24.43
N VAL A 207 9.20 -6.70 -23.96
CA VAL A 207 8.85 -5.41 -23.37
C VAL A 207 8.50 -5.66 -21.91
N PHE A 208 9.23 -5.02 -21.02
CA PHE A 208 8.95 -5.07 -19.59
C PHE A 208 7.98 -3.97 -19.21
N ASN A 209 7.05 -4.31 -18.30
CA ASN A 209 6.03 -3.39 -17.81
C ASN A 209 6.22 -3.04 -16.34
N TYR A 210 7.46 -3.08 -15.83
CA TYR A 210 7.78 -2.64 -14.48
C TYR A 210 7.10 -1.33 -14.10
N HIS A 211 6.47 -1.33 -12.94
CA HIS A 211 5.85 -0.16 -12.36
C HIS A 211 6.89 0.65 -11.59
N SER A 212 6.69 1.96 -11.56
CA SER A 212 7.40 2.84 -10.66
C SER A 212 6.52 3.19 -9.48
N GLU A 213 7.12 3.33 -8.29
CA GLU A 213 6.38 3.51 -7.04
C GLU A 213 7.11 4.44 -6.06
N ILE A 214 6.42 4.78 -4.97
CA ILE A 214 7.03 5.33 -3.77
C ILE A 214 7.06 4.27 -2.68
N HIS A 215 8.16 3.51 -2.63
CA HIS A 215 8.37 2.42 -1.66
C HIS A 215 9.85 2.39 -1.20
N PRO A 216 10.15 2.52 0.11
CA PRO A 216 9.24 2.95 1.17
C PRO A 216 9.18 4.47 1.24
N PRO A 217 8.05 4.97 1.75
CA PRO A 217 7.88 6.36 2.13
C PRO A 217 8.58 6.66 3.44
N GLN A 218 9.15 7.86 3.52
CA GLN A 218 9.72 8.39 4.78
C GLN A 218 8.82 9.47 5.41
N ALA A 219 7.93 10.08 4.63
CA ALA A 219 6.94 11.03 5.12
C ALA A 219 5.67 11.00 4.26
N VAL A 220 4.51 11.18 4.89
CA VAL A 220 3.22 11.29 4.23
C VAL A 220 2.32 12.28 4.95
N ALA A 221 1.58 13.06 4.18
CA ALA A 221 0.52 13.96 4.62
C ALA A 221 -0.77 13.64 3.85
N VAL A 222 -1.70 12.95 4.51
CA VAL A 222 -3.01 12.60 3.95
C VAL A 222 -4.05 13.65 4.34
N THR A 223 -4.53 14.39 3.35
CA THR A 223 -5.44 15.51 3.46
C THR A 223 -6.86 15.12 3.05
N ARG A 224 -7.73 15.04 4.05
CA ARG A 224 -9.17 14.79 3.91
C ARG A 224 -9.93 16.09 3.68
N LEU A 225 -10.54 16.21 2.51
CA LEU A 225 -11.22 17.43 2.08
C LEU A 225 -12.66 17.50 2.59
N GLY A 226 -13.09 18.70 2.97
CA GLY A 226 -14.50 19.09 3.00
C GLY A 226 -15.39 18.43 4.07
N GLY A 227 -14.87 17.47 4.84
CA GLY A 227 -15.53 16.85 5.97
C GLY A 227 -15.75 17.79 7.15
N GLY A 228 -16.44 17.29 8.17
CA GLY A 228 -16.64 17.99 9.42
C GLY A 228 -15.65 17.55 10.47
N TYR A 229 -14.99 18.52 11.09
CA TYR A 229 -14.21 18.28 12.29
C TYR A 229 -14.98 18.73 13.53
N SER A 230 -15.16 17.81 14.49
CA SER A 230 -15.73 18.15 15.79
C SER A 230 -14.65 18.25 16.87
N PRO A 231 -14.44 19.43 17.49
CA PRO A 231 -13.49 19.57 18.58
C PRO A 231 -13.92 18.87 19.88
N GLY A 232 -15.05 18.14 19.89
CA GLY A 232 -15.47 17.31 21.03
C GLY A 232 -16.76 16.52 20.78
N ARG A 233 -16.99 15.47 21.59
CA ARG A 233 -18.07 14.46 21.46
C ARG A 233 -19.51 15.00 21.50
N ARG A 234 -19.76 16.31 21.66
CA ARG A 234 -21.10 16.90 21.83
C ARG A 234 -21.49 17.93 20.77
N ARG A 235 -20.61 18.31 19.84
CA ARG A 235 -20.91 19.31 18.81
C ARG A 235 -21.07 18.64 17.44
N SER A 236 -21.89 19.23 16.58
CA SER A 236 -22.15 18.80 15.20
C SER A 236 -20.94 18.92 14.25
N GLY A 237 -19.80 19.39 14.73
CA GLY A 237 -18.61 19.65 13.92
C GLY A 237 -18.68 21.01 13.20
N ARG A 238 -17.58 21.37 12.54
CA ARG A 238 -17.53 22.45 11.56
C ARG A 238 -16.80 21.93 10.33
N ARG A 239 -17.16 22.45 9.16
CA ARG A 239 -16.40 22.17 7.94
C ARG A 239 -14.94 22.57 8.15
N ALA A 240 -14.05 21.65 7.84
CA ALA A 240 -12.62 21.78 8.00
C ALA A 240 -11.92 20.80 7.07
N THR A 241 -10.66 21.08 6.77
CA THR A 241 -9.74 20.10 6.21
C THR A 241 -8.95 19.48 7.36
N ARG A 242 -8.77 18.16 7.34
CA ARG A 242 -7.87 17.44 8.25
C ARG A 242 -6.74 16.85 7.43
N THR A 243 -5.51 17.17 7.78
CA THR A 243 -4.32 16.55 7.24
C THR A 243 -3.64 15.75 8.34
N ASP A 244 -3.59 14.45 8.18
CA ASP A 244 -2.89 13.54 9.08
C ASP A 244 -1.51 13.25 8.50
N VAL A 245 -0.48 13.37 9.33
CA VAL A 245 0.93 13.32 8.94
C VAL A 245 1.60 12.19 9.69
N TRP A 246 2.38 11.40 8.97
CA TRP A 246 3.28 10.39 9.50
C TRP A 246 4.66 10.56 8.88
N ILE A 247 5.70 10.52 9.72
CA ILE A 247 7.10 10.58 9.30
C ILE A 247 7.81 9.46 10.06
N THR A 248 8.48 8.57 9.35
CA THR A 248 9.13 7.38 9.91
C THR A 248 10.37 7.00 9.08
N PRO A 249 11.47 6.61 9.72
CA PRO A 249 12.60 5.98 9.06
C PRO A 249 12.40 4.46 8.94
N ASP A 250 11.48 3.91 9.72
CA ASP A 250 11.10 2.50 9.74
C ASP A 250 10.09 2.27 8.61
N GLY A 251 10.63 1.80 7.48
CA GLY A 251 9.88 1.42 6.29
C GLY A 251 9.64 -0.08 6.19
N GLY A 252 9.83 -0.83 7.29
CA GLY A 252 9.77 -2.29 7.22
C GLY A 252 10.93 -2.89 6.43
N GLY A 253 10.68 -4.07 5.86
CA GLY A 253 11.60 -4.81 5.00
C GLY A 253 12.21 -3.98 3.89
N ALA A 254 11.34 -3.41 3.08
CA ALA A 254 11.71 -2.51 1.99
C ALA A 254 12.41 -1.22 2.46
N GLY A 255 12.38 -0.89 3.75
CA GLY A 255 13.13 0.22 4.35
C GLY A 255 14.51 -0.13 4.86
N ASP A 256 14.87 -1.41 4.93
CA ASP A 256 16.12 -1.86 5.51
C ASP A 256 17.17 -2.13 4.44
N ARG A 257 18.33 -1.50 4.60
CA ARG A 257 19.48 -1.65 3.70
C ARG A 257 19.91 -3.10 3.52
N CYS A 258 19.90 -3.91 4.59
CA CYS A 258 20.34 -5.29 4.53
C CYS A 258 19.46 -6.09 3.56
N VAL A 259 18.14 -5.86 3.62
CA VAL A 259 17.15 -6.53 2.78
C VAL A 259 17.31 -6.08 1.34
N VAL A 260 17.34 -4.77 1.10
CA VAL A 260 17.15 -4.21 -0.25
C VAL A 260 18.44 -4.12 -1.07
N THR A 261 19.53 -4.72 -0.57
CA THR A 261 20.81 -4.78 -1.28
C THR A 261 20.86 -6.01 -2.18
N HIS A 262 20.91 -5.79 -3.50
CA HIS A 262 21.05 -6.84 -4.50
C HIS A 262 22.30 -7.71 -4.26
N GLN A 263 22.14 -9.02 -4.38
CA GLN A 263 23.25 -9.97 -4.31
C GLN A 263 23.81 -10.28 -5.69
N ALA A 264 25.06 -10.77 -5.72
CA ALA A 264 25.72 -11.12 -6.97
C ALA A 264 25.16 -12.41 -7.62
N ASP A 265 24.45 -13.24 -6.85
CA ASP A 265 23.85 -14.50 -7.29
C ASP A 265 22.57 -14.79 -6.49
N SER A 266 21.57 -15.38 -7.15
CA SER A 266 20.25 -15.61 -6.56
C SER A 266 20.27 -16.60 -5.39
N LEU A 267 21.24 -17.53 -5.32
CA LEU A 267 21.38 -18.43 -4.17
C LEU A 267 21.82 -17.70 -2.91
N GLN A 268 22.51 -16.56 -3.04
CA GLN A 268 22.96 -15.79 -1.88
C GLN A 268 21.79 -15.14 -1.16
N GLN A 269 20.69 -14.82 -1.87
CA GLN A 269 19.46 -14.27 -1.29
C GLN A 269 18.89 -15.19 -0.20
N ALA A 270 18.91 -16.51 -0.41
CA ALA A 270 18.44 -17.50 0.56
C ALA A 270 19.31 -17.62 1.82
N THR A 271 20.40 -16.85 1.95
CA THR A 271 21.34 -16.93 3.08
C THR A 271 21.47 -15.65 3.89
N ILE A 272 20.81 -14.57 3.47
CA ILE A 272 20.85 -13.28 4.15
C ILE A 272 20.06 -13.37 5.47
N GLU A 273 20.57 -12.69 6.49
CA GLU A 273 19.99 -12.63 7.84
C GLU A 273 19.83 -11.17 8.25
N CYS A 274 18.73 -10.53 7.86
CA CYS A 274 18.47 -9.11 8.15
C CYS A 274 17.64 -8.87 9.41
N PHE A 275 16.99 -9.92 9.94
CA PHE A 275 16.09 -9.76 11.08
C PHE A 275 16.81 -9.92 12.43
N PRO A 276 16.48 -9.09 13.44
CA PRO A 276 15.56 -7.95 13.36
C PRO A 276 16.13 -6.78 12.55
N LEU A 277 15.28 -6.13 11.77
CA LEU A 277 15.63 -4.98 10.92
C LEU A 277 16.25 -3.85 11.76
N SER A 278 17.32 -3.22 11.25
CA SER A 278 18.12 -2.27 12.02
C SER A 278 18.90 -1.24 11.19
N GLU A 279 18.85 -1.30 9.86
CA GLU A 279 19.59 -0.43 8.95
C GLU A 279 18.64 0.40 8.06
N PRO A 280 17.82 1.30 8.64
CA PRO A 280 16.86 2.07 7.87
C PRO A 280 17.56 2.95 6.82
N LEU A 281 17.04 2.94 5.60
CA LEU A 281 17.53 3.75 4.49
C LEU A 281 17.06 5.21 4.53
N ALA A 282 15.96 5.48 5.22
CA ALA A 282 15.35 6.81 5.25
C ALA A 282 16.05 7.72 6.27
N ASP A 283 16.61 8.85 5.79
CA ASP A 283 17.07 9.93 6.65
C ASP A 283 15.95 10.96 6.86
N VAL A 284 15.12 10.73 7.88
CA VAL A 284 14.02 11.63 8.25
C VAL A 284 14.49 12.96 8.85
N ASN A 285 15.79 13.13 9.13
CA ASN A 285 16.36 14.36 9.68
C ASN A 285 17.18 15.15 8.63
N ALA A 286 17.26 14.69 7.38
CA ALA A 286 17.91 15.42 6.30
C ALA A 286 17.24 16.77 5.98
N SER A 287 15.91 16.85 6.16
CA SER A 287 15.14 18.06 5.91
C SER A 287 13.84 18.09 6.71
N ASP A 288 13.30 19.30 6.92
CA ASP A 288 11.94 19.47 7.43
C ASP A 288 10.90 19.00 6.40
N PHE A 289 9.77 18.47 6.86
CA PHE A 289 8.69 18.03 5.98
C PHE A 289 7.66 19.13 5.78
N ALA A 290 7.56 19.64 4.55
CA ALA A 290 6.67 20.72 4.17
C ALA A 290 5.55 20.23 3.25
N PHE A 291 4.33 20.72 3.48
CA PHE A 291 3.15 20.38 2.67
C PHE A 291 2.09 21.48 2.76
N ASP A 292 1.17 21.49 1.81
CA ASP A 292 0.06 22.42 1.78
C ASP A 292 -1.25 21.77 2.23
N VAL A 293 -1.95 22.44 3.14
CA VAL A 293 -3.30 22.04 3.58
C VAL A 293 -4.33 22.87 2.82
N PRO A 294 -5.01 22.31 1.80
CA PRO A 294 -6.08 23.02 1.10
C PRO A 294 -7.22 23.37 2.04
N LEU A 295 -7.75 24.58 1.92
CA LEU A 295 -8.86 25.03 2.74
C LEU A 295 -10.20 24.68 2.09
N PRO A 296 -11.28 24.47 2.89
CA PRO A 296 -12.62 24.41 2.34
C PRO A 296 -12.96 25.70 1.57
N PRO A 297 -14.01 25.71 0.71
CA PRO A 297 -14.46 26.91 0.04
C PRO A 297 -14.62 28.10 1.01
N ARG A 298 -14.01 29.24 0.67
CA ARG A 298 -14.03 30.45 1.50
C ARG A 298 -15.47 30.96 1.65
N PRO A 299 -15.97 31.18 2.88
CA PRO A 299 -17.26 31.81 3.09
C PRO A 299 -17.29 33.22 2.48
N ALA A 300 -18.42 33.59 1.86
CA ALA A 300 -18.59 34.90 1.26
C ALA A 300 -18.31 36.03 2.27
N GLY A 301 -17.42 36.95 1.90
CA GLY A 301 -17.02 38.09 2.75
C GLY A 301 -16.07 37.76 3.90
N ASP A 302 -15.58 36.52 4.04
CA ASP A 302 -14.55 36.20 5.05
C ASP A 302 -13.18 36.71 4.58
N THR A 303 -12.67 37.73 5.27
CA THR A 303 -11.34 38.33 5.04
C THR A 303 -10.32 37.89 6.07
N ARG A 304 -10.72 37.08 7.07
CA ARG A 304 -9.83 36.68 8.16
C ARG A 304 -9.04 35.44 7.78
N PRO A 305 -7.78 35.33 8.22
CA PRO A 305 -7.02 34.10 8.06
C PRO A 305 -7.74 32.89 8.71
N PRO A 306 -7.53 31.69 8.16
CA PRO A 306 -8.09 30.47 8.70
C PRO A 306 -7.61 30.25 10.14
N ARG A 307 -8.33 29.39 10.87
CA ARG A 307 -7.86 28.87 12.15
C ARG A 307 -7.25 27.50 11.92
N VAL A 308 -6.01 27.35 12.35
CA VAL A 308 -5.31 26.08 12.39
C VAL A 308 -5.31 25.53 13.82
N LYS A 309 -5.44 24.21 13.95
CA LYS A 309 -5.20 23.48 15.19
C LYS A 309 -4.38 22.25 14.86
N VAL A 310 -3.25 22.09 15.54
CA VAL A 310 -2.42 20.90 15.46
C VAL A 310 -2.72 20.02 16.67
N ARG A 311 -2.86 18.71 16.44
CA ARG A 311 -2.86 17.68 17.47
C ARG A 311 -1.63 16.81 17.26
N ASP A 312 -0.88 16.61 18.32
CA ASP A 312 0.27 15.72 18.30
C ASP A 312 -0.22 14.27 18.44
N GLN A 313 0.24 13.41 17.53
CA GLN A 313 0.00 11.97 17.48
C GLN A 313 1.32 11.18 17.56
N THR A 314 2.42 11.85 17.87
CA THR A 314 3.76 11.24 17.97
C THR A 314 3.76 10.19 19.09
N PRO A 315 4.38 9.01 18.86
CA PRO A 315 4.49 7.98 19.88
C PRO A 315 5.03 8.52 21.22
N SER A 316 4.56 7.91 22.31
CA SER A 316 4.96 8.34 23.64
C SER A 316 6.47 8.13 23.85
N GLY A 317 7.13 9.11 24.47
CA GLY A 317 8.56 9.04 24.75
C GLY A 317 9.47 9.62 23.67
N LEU A 318 8.94 9.91 22.47
CA LEU A 318 9.73 10.51 21.39
C LEU A 318 9.66 12.05 21.39
N PRO A 319 10.68 12.74 20.81
CA PRO A 319 10.65 14.18 20.58
C PRO A 319 9.41 14.61 19.79
N ARG A 320 8.77 15.70 20.22
CA ARG A 320 7.52 16.22 19.62
C ARG A 320 7.75 17.55 18.94
N PRO A 321 8.14 17.55 17.66
CA PRO A 321 8.46 18.79 16.97
C PRO A 321 7.24 19.68 16.76
N ALA A 322 7.53 20.97 16.68
CA ALA A 322 6.53 21.97 16.36
C ALA A 322 6.11 21.86 14.88
N VAL A 323 4.90 22.32 14.59
CA VAL A 323 4.44 22.56 13.22
C VAL A 323 4.29 24.06 13.05
N THR A 324 5.07 24.64 12.13
CA THR A 324 4.89 26.03 11.74
C THR A 324 3.87 26.10 10.63
N THR A 325 3.01 27.13 10.65
CA THR A 325 1.95 27.26 9.65
C THR A 325 1.81 28.69 9.16
N THR A 326 1.77 28.86 7.85
CA THR A 326 1.60 30.15 7.17
C THR A 326 0.38 30.10 6.28
N PHE A 327 -0.46 31.14 6.33
CA PHE A 327 -1.61 31.26 5.44
C PHE A 327 -1.18 31.85 4.10
N VAL A 328 -1.47 31.13 3.01
CA VAL A 328 -1.22 31.58 1.64
C VAL A 328 -2.57 31.87 1.00
N ASP A 329 -2.82 33.17 0.74
CA ASP A 329 -4.05 33.61 0.08
C ASP A 329 -3.94 33.46 -1.45
N GLY A 330 -5.08 33.35 -2.13
CA GLY A 330 -5.16 33.19 -3.57
C GLY A 330 -6.53 32.65 -4.01
N PRO A 331 -6.68 32.32 -5.31
CA PRO A 331 -7.88 31.67 -5.84
C PRO A 331 -8.16 30.31 -5.17
N THR A 332 -7.10 29.58 -4.84
CA THR A 332 -7.10 28.30 -4.13
C THR A 332 -6.28 28.45 -2.84
N PRO A 333 -6.87 29.06 -1.78
CA PRO A 333 -6.13 29.39 -0.58
C PRO A 333 -5.74 28.14 0.21
N VAL A 334 -4.50 28.13 0.73
CA VAL A 334 -3.94 27.00 1.48
C VAL A 334 -3.33 27.46 2.80
N VAL A 335 -3.09 26.50 3.70
CA VAL A 335 -2.19 26.68 4.84
C VAL A 335 -0.93 25.88 4.53
N HIS A 336 0.18 26.58 4.29
CA HIS A 336 1.49 25.95 4.21
C HIS A 336 1.92 25.52 5.61
N ALA A 337 2.27 24.25 5.79
CA ALA A 337 2.67 23.66 7.05
C ALA A 337 4.05 23.02 6.93
N VAL A 338 4.88 23.17 7.96
CA VAL A 338 6.21 22.58 8.03
C VAL A 338 6.39 21.89 9.39
N VAL A 339 6.72 20.60 9.36
CA VAL A 339 7.11 19.81 10.54
C VAL A 339 8.63 19.90 10.69
N ASP A 340 9.09 20.46 11.81
CA ASP A 340 10.51 20.64 12.11
C ASP A 340 11.17 19.31 12.45
N MET A 341 11.93 18.74 11.52
CA MET A 341 12.64 17.47 11.71
C MET A 341 14.13 17.67 11.93
N THR A 342 14.65 18.88 11.67
CA THR A 342 16.08 19.18 11.69
C THR A 342 16.57 19.80 13.01
N THR A 343 15.65 20.21 13.88
CA THR A 343 15.99 20.84 15.17
C THR A 343 15.92 19.85 16.34
N PRO A 344 17.01 19.68 17.13
CA PRO A 344 16.99 18.84 18.33
C PRO A 344 16.06 19.38 19.43
N ILE A 345 15.29 18.49 20.05
CA ILE A 345 14.42 18.77 21.20
C ILE A 345 14.98 18.04 22.41
N ALA A 346 15.37 18.79 23.44
CA ALA A 346 16.07 18.24 24.60
C ALA A 346 17.34 17.42 24.23
N GLY A 347 18.03 17.81 23.16
CA GLY A 347 19.27 17.18 22.70
C GLY A 347 19.09 15.97 21.77
N GLN A 348 17.86 15.65 21.36
CA GLN A 348 17.56 14.54 20.44
C GLN A 348 16.80 15.05 19.22
N LEU A 349 17.18 14.58 18.03
CA LEU A 349 16.41 14.82 16.81
C LEU A 349 15.12 13.98 16.82
N PRO A 350 14.02 14.46 16.22
CA PRO A 350 12.81 13.67 16.06
C PRO A 350 13.06 12.46 15.16
N SER A 351 12.79 11.24 15.63
CA SER A 351 13.01 10.01 14.85
C SER A 351 11.75 9.43 14.25
N MET A 352 10.56 9.77 14.76
CA MET A 352 9.27 9.32 14.22
C MET A 352 8.21 10.28 14.72
N VAL A 353 7.33 10.75 13.83
CA VAL A 353 6.44 11.89 14.12
C VAL A 353 5.05 11.68 13.55
N GLY A 354 4.04 11.86 14.41
CA GLY A 354 2.63 11.88 14.03
C GLY A 354 1.99 13.24 14.30
N LYS A 355 1.24 13.79 13.35
CA LYS A 355 0.46 15.04 13.53
C LYS A 355 -0.91 14.93 12.89
N ALA A 356 -1.90 15.61 13.46
CA ALA A 356 -3.18 15.89 12.81
C ALA A 356 -3.40 17.41 12.77
N VAL A 357 -3.28 18.00 11.57
CA VAL A 357 -3.45 19.43 11.29
C VAL A 357 -4.88 19.68 10.82
N ILE A 358 -5.62 20.50 11.56
CA ILE A 358 -7.00 20.87 11.21
C ILE A 358 -7.06 22.34 10.83
N ALA A 359 -7.41 22.62 9.58
CA ALA A 359 -7.55 23.97 9.04
C ALA A 359 -9.00 24.29 8.68
N ARG A 360 -9.48 25.48 9.05
CA ARG A 360 -10.86 25.90 8.76
C ARG A 360 -11.04 27.41 8.72
N TRP A 361 -12.08 27.87 8.02
CA TRP A 361 -12.53 29.25 8.09
C TRP A 361 -13.23 29.55 9.42
N ARG A 362 -13.01 30.75 9.97
CA ARG A 362 -13.62 31.16 11.24
C ARG A 362 -15.10 31.49 11.05
N GLY A 363 -15.45 32.11 9.92
CA GLY A 363 -16.81 32.50 9.56
C GLY A 363 -17.68 31.36 9.04
N ASP A 364 -17.14 30.16 8.86
CA ASP A 364 -17.88 29.05 8.25
C ASP A 364 -19.10 28.64 9.11
N ARG A 365 -20.27 28.63 8.45
CA ARG A 365 -21.58 28.28 8.98
C ARG A 365 -22.22 27.12 8.23
N THR A 366 -21.50 26.41 7.36
CA THR A 366 -22.00 25.22 6.67
C THR A 366 -22.62 24.27 7.70
N PRO A 367 -23.93 23.95 7.57
CA PRO A 367 -24.59 23.04 8.50
C PRO A 367 -23.98 21.64 8.38
N MET A 368 -23.67 21.04 9.52
CA MET A 368 -23.08 19.69 9.59
C MET A 368 -24.05 18.73 10.28
N ALA A 369 -24.30 17.59 9.66
CA ALA A 369 -24.97 16.45 10.25
C ALA A 369 -23.98 15.65 11.10
N ARG A 370 -24.33 15.41 12.36
CA ARG A 370 -23.57 14.49 13.21
C ARG A 370 -24.06 13.08 12.97
N VAL A 371 -23.20 12.24 12.43
CA VAL A 371 -23.50 10.85 12.11
C VAL A 371 -22.71 9.95 13.04
N ARG A 372 -23.32 8.86 13.47
CA ARG A 372 -22.63 7.78 14.16
C ARG A 372 -22.83 6.50 13.39
N LEU A 373 -21.74 5.86 13.04
CA LEU A 373 -21.73 4.47 12.57
C LEU A 373 -21.40 3.57 13.77
N GLN A 374 -22.14 2.49 13.92
CA GLN A 374 -21.81 1.41 14.85
C GLN A 374 -21.84 0.10 14.08
N VAL A 375 -20.72 -0.61 14.07
CA VAL A 375 -20.63 -1.95 13.49
C VAL A 375 -20.85 -2.94 14.61
N THR A 376 -21.78 -3.87 14.42
CA THR A 376 -22.24 -4.77 15.48
C THR A 376 -21.88 -6.23 15.26
N ALA A 377 -21.70 -6.64 13.99
CA ALA A 377 -21.28 -7.99 13.66
C ALA A 377 -20.67 -8.05 12.25
N LEU A 378 -19.85 -9.08 12.05
CA LEU A 378 -19.34 -9.55 10.77
C LEU A 378 -19.78 -11.01 10.62
N ASP A 379 -20.61 -11.33 9.61
CA ASP A 379 -20.92 -12.71 9.27
C ASP A 379 -19.90 -13.20 8.25
N ILE A 380 -19.12 -14.21 8.60
CA ILE A 380 -18.27 -14.97 7.69
C ILE A 380 -19.17 -15.97 6.95
N LEU A 381 -19.26 -15.82 5.63
CA LEU A 381 -20.00 -16.72 4.76
C LEU A 381 -19.11 -17.81 4.18
N ASN A 382 -17.89 -17.45 3.78
CA ASN A 382 -16.84 -18.38 3.40
C ASN A 382 -15.56 -17.97 4.15
N PRO A 383 -14.94 -18.84 4.98
CA PRO A 383 -13.74 -18.50 5.74
C PRO A 383 -12.47 -18.45 4.88
N LEU A 384 -12.55 -18.82 3.59
CA LEU A 384 -11.43 -18.82 2.66
C LEU A 384 -10.25 -19.63 3.20
N LYS A 385 -10.53 -20.90 3.55
CA LYS A 385 -9.52 -21.85 4.04
C LYS A 385 -9.49 -23.08 3.12
N PRO A 386 -8.32 -23.49 2.62
CA PRO A 386 -8.22 -24.62 1.72
C PRO A 386 -8.55 -25.92 2.46
N VAL A 387 -9.23 -26.83 1.77
CA VAL A 387 -9.41 -28.22 2.23
C VAL A 387 -8.10 -28.98 2.07
N HIS A 388 -7.36 -28.68 1.01
CA HIS A 388 -6.06 -29.24 0.69
C HIS A 388 -4.98 -28.13 0.73
N PRO A 389 -4.43 -27.82 1.92
CA PRO A 389 -3.40 -26.79 2.03
C PRO A 389 -2.13 -27.20 1.25
N ALA A 390 -1.43 -26.22 0.69
CA ALA A 390 -0.20 -26.43 -0.08
C ALA A 390 0.87 -27.21 0.72
N VAL A 391 0.97 -26.91 2.02
CA VAL A 391 1.88 -27.58 2.94
C VAL A 391 1.10 -28.17 4.11
N SER A 392 1.53 -29.34 4.60
CA SER A 392 0.95 -29.93 5.82
C SER A 392 1.39 -29.17 7.08
N GLN A 393 0.48 -29.03 8.05
CA GLN A 393 0.76 -28.32 9.30
C GLN A 393 1.94 -28.92 10.06
N ARG A 394 2.85 -28.06 10.54
CA ARG A 394 3.95 -28.37 11.43
C ARG A 394 4.02 -27.35 12.56
N MET A 395 4.49 -27.80 13.72
CA MET A 395 4.73 -26.92 14.86
C MET A 395 6.18 -27.07 15.31
N ARG A 396 6.96 -25.99 15.28
CA ARG A 396 8.39 -25.98 15.60
C ARG A 396 8.75 -24.83 16.54
N CYS A 397 9.77 -25.04 17.36
CA CYS A 397 10.30 -23.97 18.19
C CYS A 397 11.15 -23.01 17.37
N SER A 398 11.04 -21.72 17.65
CA SER A 398 11.70 -20.64 16.90
C SER A 398 13.23 -20.73 16.90
N GLU A 399 13.83 -21.35 17.93
CA GLU A 399 15.29 -21.55 18.00
C GLU A 399 15.72 -23.01 17.78
N THR A 400 15.08 -23.91 18.52
CA THR A 400 15.32 -25.34 18.44
C THR A 400 14.50 -25.93 17.30
N SER A 401 14.94 -25.70 16.06
CA SER A 401 14.25 -26.09 14.81
C SER A 401 13.82 -27.56 14.74
N SER A 402 14.54 -28.47 15.41
CA SER A 402 14.20 -29.90 15.43
C SER A 402 13.06 -30.28 16.39
N GLN A 403 12.69 -29.40 17.32
CA GLN A 403 11.71 -29.73 18.37
C GLN A 403 10.28 -29.50 17.87
N ASP A 404 9.47 -30.57 17.94
CA ASP A 404 8.03 -30.48 17.72
C ASP A 404 7.32 -29.89 18.94
N CYS A 405 6.87 -28.65 18.81
CA CYS A 405 6.25 -27.94 19.92
C CYS A 405 4.79 -28.29 20.16
N SER A 406 4.17 -29.08 19.28
CA SER A 406 2.89 -29.73 19.55
C SER A 406 3.03 -30.89 20.54
N ALA A 407 4.21 -31.52 20.58
CA ALA A 407 4.50 -32.66 21.45
C ALA A 407 5.14 -32.25 22.78
N ALA A 408 5.99 -31.22 22.79
CA ALA A 408 6.65 -30.71 23.99
C ALA A 408 6.84 -29.19 23.94
N PRO A 409 6.56 -28.45 25.03
CA PRO A 409 6.68 -27.00 25.04
C PRO A 409 8.11 -26.55 24.72
N CYS A 410 8.23 -25.43 24.01
CA CYS A 410 9.52 -24.89 23.65
C CYS A 410 10.36 -24.48 24.86
N PRO A 411 11.70 -24.49 24.72
CA PRO A 411 12.59 -23.97 25.75
C PRO A 411 12.26 -22.52 26.14
N PRO A 412 12.59 -22.09 27.37
CA PRO A 412 12.37 -20.70 27.80
C PRO A 412 13.03 -19.70 26.84
N GLY A 413 12.25 -18.74 26.35
CA GLY A 413 12.70 -17.72 25.39
C GLY A 413 12.34 -18.03 23.94
N GLU A 414 11.87 -19.24 23.65
CA GLU A 414 11.42 -19.64 22.32
C GLU A 414 9.90 -19.59 22.18
N THR A 415 9.41 -19.30 20.98
CA THR A 415 7.99 -19.37 20.63
C THR A 415 7.70 -20.63 19.80
N CYS A 416 6.53 -21.21 20.02
CA CYS A 416 6.03 -22.30 19.20
C CYS A 416 5.39 -21.71 17.95
N ARG A 417 6.00 -21.95 16.79
CA ARG A 417 5.55 -21.48 15.47
C ARG A 417 4.74 -22.58 14.79
N THR A 418 3.66 -22.20 14.12
CA THR A 418 2.82 -23.12 13.33
C THR A 418 2.97 -22.77 11.87
N PHE A 419 3.40 -23.72 11.04
CA PHE A 419 3.65 -23.52 9.61
C PHE A 419 2.83 -24.50 8.77
N GLY A 420 2.29 -24.04 7.65
CA GLY A 420 1.43 -24.85 6.79
C GLY A 420 0.10 -25.27 7.44
N GLY A 421 -0.68 -26.07 6.73
CA GLY A 421 -2.07 -26.37 7.09
C GLY A 421 -3.01 -25.20 6.78
N PRO A 422 -4.32 -25.34 7.06
CA PRO A 422 -5.23 -24.21 7.01
C PRO A 422 -4.93 -23.29 8.20
N ILE A 423 -4.42 -22.09 7.92
CA ILE A 423 -4.07 -21.12 8.95
C ILE A 423 -5.34 -20.39 9.41
N PRO A 424 -5.67 -20.37 10.70
CA PRO A 424 -6.87 -19.69 11.18
C PRO A 424 -6.70 -18.18 11.08
N GLY A 425 -7.82 -17.53 10.75
CA GLY A 425 -7.99 -16.10 10.95
C GLY A 425 -7.93 -15.24 9.71
N TRP A 426 -8.41 -14.01 9.86
CA TRP A 426 -8.47 -12.95 8.85
C TRP A 426 -7.93 -11.64 9.42
N GLU A 427 -7.36 -10.79 8.56
CA GLU A 427 -7.10 -9.38 8.86
C GLU A 427 -8.07 -8.52 8.03
N VAL A 428 -8.86 -7.66 8.68
CA VAL A 428 -9.80 -6.77 7.96
C VAL A 428 -9.81 -5.38 8.60
N PHE A 429 -9.72 -4.36 7.76
CA PHE A 429 -9.71 -2.96 8.13
C PHE A 429 -10.92 -2.26 7.53
N LEU A 430 -11.58 -1.41 8.32
CA LEU A 430 -12.76 -0.65 7.91
C LEU A 430 -12.49 0.84 8.05
N GLU A 431 -12.82 1.62 7.03
CA GLU A 431 -12.90 3.07 7.11
C GLU A 431 -14.31 3.63 7.12
N ALA A 432 -14.44 4.80 7.75
CA ALA A 432 -15.52 5.74 7.52
C ALA A 432 -14.94 7.12 7.22
N ASN A 433 -15.06 7.59 5.97
CA ASN A 433 -14.50 8.86 5.49
C ASN A 433 -13.02 9.06 5.87
N GLY A 434 -12.14 8.09 5.58
CA GLY A 434 -10.71 8.17 5.88
C GLY A 434 -10.36 7.97 7.36
N ASN A 435 -11.29 7.52 8.20
CA ASN A 435 -10.98 7.09 9.57
C ASN A 435 -10.95 5.57 9.61
N TRP A 436 -9.76 4.98 9.73
CA TRP A 436 -9.56 3.54 9.73
C TRP A 436 -9.58 2.93 11.13
N GLN A 437 -10.14 1.72 11.26
CA GLN A 437 -10.00 0.84 12.42
C GLN A 437 -9.93 -0.63 11.96
N LYS A 438 -9.09 -1.43 12.62
CA LYS A 438 -9.05 -2.89 12.45
C LYS A 438 -10.28 -3.55 13.11
N LEU A 439 -10.89 -4.52 12.44
CA LEU A 439 -11.94 -5.37 13.01
C LEU A 439 -11.32 -6.36 14.00
N ALA A 440 -12.02 -6.65 15.10
CA ALA A 440 -11.48 -7.46 16.19
C ALA A 440 -12.04 -8.89 16.19
N GLY A 441 -11.31 -9.82 16.80
CA GLY A 441 -11.77 -11.19 17.03
C GLY A 441 -11.79 -12.06 15.78
N LEU A 442 -10.95 -11.74 14.80
CA LEU A 442 -10.85 -12.45 13.52
C LEU A 442 -9.70 -13.44 13.47
N ASP A 443 -8.84 -13.53 14.49
CA ASP A 443 -7.65 -14.39 14.50
C ASP A 443 -7.96 -15.91 14.48
N GLY A 444 -9.22 -16.31 14.73
CA GLY A 444 -9.64 -17.71 14.87
C GLY A 444 -10.57 -18.23 13.77
N ILE A 445 -10.74 -17.50 12.66
CA ILE A 445 -11.70 -17.85 11.61
C ILE A 445 -11.24 -19.09 10.84
N MET A 446 -12.02 -20.16 10.98
CA MET A 446 -11.84 -21.46 10.30
C MET A 446 -13.12 -22.00 9.67
N ALA A 447 -14.26 -21.39 9.97
CA ALA A 447 -15.58 -21.84 9.54
C ALA A 447 -16.53 -20.63 9.43
N PRO A 448 -17.61 -20.75 8.63
CA PRO A 448 -18.67 -19.75 8.61
C PRO A 448 -19.24 -19.50 10.02
N GLY A 449 -19.56 -18.24 10.30
CA GLY A 449 -20.00 -17.84 11.64
C GLY A 449 -20.19 -16.33 11.76
N SER A 450 -20.72 -15.89 12.89
CA SER A 450 -20.90 -14.47 13.16
C SER A 450 -19.95 -14.02 14.27
N VAL A 451 -19.15 -12.98 13.98
CA VAL A 451 -18.20 -12.38 14.90
C VAL A 451 -18.77 -11.07 15.41
N PRO A 452 -19.06 -10.93 16.72
CA PRO A 452 -19.54 -9.68 17.29
C PRO A 452 -18.51 -8.55 17.13
N GLN A 453 -18.98 -7.38 16.72
CA GLN A 453 -18.16 -6.17 16.59
C GLN A 453 -18.67 -5.07 17.53
N SER A 454 -17.77 -4.17 17.92
CA SER A 454 -18.10 -3.00 18.75
C SER A 454 -17.50 -1.70 18.22
N LEU A 455 -17.12 -1.68 16.94
CA LEU A 455 -16.51 -0.53 16.29
C LEU A 455 -17.50 0.64 16.20
N ARG A 456 -16.96 1.84 16.33
CA ARG A 456 -17.75 3.06 16.28
C ARG A 456 -17.00 4.22 15.65
N TYR A 457 -17.71 4.93 14.78
CA TYR A 457 -17.26 6.17 14.16
C TYR A 457 -18.24 7.29 14.53
N ASP A 458 -17.73 8.49 14.78
CA ASP A 458 -18.53 9.69 15.00
C ASP A 458 -18.13 10.73 13.94
N GLU A 459 -18.79 10.66 12.80
CA GLU A 459 -18.54 11.52 11.65
C GLU A 459 -19.35 12.82 11.68
N ALA A 460 -18.80 13.87 11.06
CA ALA A 460 -19.55 15.08 10.75
C ALA A 460 -19.58 15.27 9.24
N VAL A 461 -20.78 15.15 8.68
CA VAL A 461 -21.03 15.18 7.22
C VAL A 461 -21.72 16.49 6.87
N PRO A 462 -21.33 17.24 5.83
CA PRO A 462 -22.09 18.40 5.37
C PRO A 462 -23.57 18.02 5.16
N ALA A 463 -24.48 18.83 5.71
CA ALA A 463 -25.92 18.50 5.67
C ALA A 463 -26.53 18.61 4.25
N THR A 464 -25.79 19.17 3.30
CA THR A 464 -26.16 19.30 1.90
C THR A 464 -24.94 18.93 1.06
N GLY A 465 -25.11 18.03 0.09
CA GLY A 465 -24.03 17.55 -0.78
C GLY A 465 -22.90 16.77 -0.08
N GLY A 466 -23.02 16.52 1.23
CA GLY A 466 -22.07 15.69 1.97
C GLY A 466 -22.29 14.21 1.73
N VAL A 467 -21.25 13.42 1.99
CA VAL A 467 -21.25 11.97 1.81
C VAL A 467 -20.65 11.29 3.04
N LEU A 468 -21.21 10.14 3.42
CA LEU A 468 -20.57 9.14 4.27
C LEU A 468 -20.18 7.97 3.36
N ARG A 469 -18.88 7.80 3.15
CA ARG A 469 -18.28 6.65 2.47
C ARG A 469 -17.76 5.69 3.52
N LEU A 470 -18.08 4.42 3.34
CA LEU A 470 -17.44 3.32 4.06
C LEU A 470 -16.64 2.51 3.04
N HIS A 471 -15.50 2.00 3.46
CA HIS A 471 -14.70 1.07 2.68
C HIS A 471 -14.07 0.04 3.61
N ALA A 472 -13.99 -1.23 3.23
CA ALA A 472 -13.21 -2.23 3.95
C ALA A 472 -12.38 -3.06 2.98
N THR A 473 -11.17 -3.38 3.42
CA THR A 473 -10.17 -4.22 2.76
C THR A 473 -9.69 -5.26 3.77
N GLY A 474 -9.26 -6.42 3.28
CA GLY A 474 -8.80 -7.48 4.13
C GLY A 474 -8.55 -8.78 3.38
N HIS A 475 -7.88 -9.70 4.05
CA HIS A 475 -7.57 -11.01 3.49
C HIS A 475 -7.79 -12.13 4.52
N SER A 476 -7.80 -13.36 4.03
CA SER A 476 -7.74 -14.57 4.83
C SER A 476 -6.29 -15.01 4.98
N LEU A 477 -5.87 -15.26 6.22
CA LEU A 477 -4.51 -15.66 6.55
C LEU A 477 -4.13 -17.02 5.94
N ASP A 478 -2.93 -17.08 5.37
CA ASP A 478 -2.32 -18.28 4.79
C ASP A 478 -1.04 -18.70 5.56
N CYS A 479 -0.22 -19.60 4.99
CA CYS A 479 0.98 -20.08 5.67
C CYS A 479 2.11 -19.02 5.80
N ARG A 480 2.13 -17.95 5.00
CA ARG A 480 3.14 -16.87 5.08
C ARG A 480 3.01 -16.07 6.37
N GLU A 481 1.80 -15.99 6.91
CA GLU A 481 1.52 -15.31 8.18
C GLU A 481 2.26 -15.88 9.38
N SER A 482 2.81 -17.09 9.24
CA SER A 482 3.59 -17.74 10.28
C SER A 482 5.08 -17.40 10.28
N VAL A 483 5.56 -16.81 9.19
CA VAL A 483 7.00 -16.64 8.90
C VAL A 483 7.45 -15.19 8.76
N TYR A 484 6.54 -14.20 8.79
CA TYR A 484 6.89 -12.78 8.88
C TYR A 484 7.87 -12.47 10.04
N GLY A 485 8.75 -11.49 9.81
CA GLY A 485 9.73 -11.01 10.78
C GLY A 485 10.91 -11.97 11.01
N MET A 486 11.19 -12.85 10.05
CA MET A 486 12.31 -13.80 10.05
C MET A 486 12.91 -13.89 8.64
N SER A 487 14.18 -14.27 8.56
CA SER A 487 14.81 -14.46 7.24
C SER A 487 14.36 -15.76 6.59
N ILE A 488 14.35 -15.77 5.25
CA ILE A 488 14.16 -17.00 4.45
C ILE A 488 15.09 -18.12 4.93
N ARG A 489 16.37 -17.79 5.18
CA ARG A 489 17.34 -18.75 5.70
C ARG A 489 16.84 -19.42 6.98
N ARG A 490 16.29 -18.63 7.90
CA ARG A 490 15.81 -19.14 9.16
C ARG A 490 14.60 -20.06 8.97
N ASP A 491 13.68 -19.72 8.09
CA ASP A 491 12.55 -20.58 7.79
C ASP A 491 12.97 -21.90 7.14
N LEU A 492 13.97 -21.87 6.25
CA LEU A 492 14.56 -23.08 5.67
C LEU A 492 15.20 -23.97 6.76
N GLU A 493 15.85 -23.39 7.77
CA GLU A 493 16.42 -24.12 8.91
C GLU A 493 15.34 -24.75 9.82
N ILE A 494 14.19 -24.08 9.99
CA ILE A 494 13.11 -24.52 10.87
C ILE A 494 12.18 -25.54 10.19
N PHE A 495 11.73 -25.25 8.97
CA PHE A 495 10.66 -25.99 8.30
C PHE A 495 11.17 -26.88 7.16
N GLY A 496 12.36 -26.58 6.62
CA GLY A 496 13.02 -27.33 5.55
C GLY A 496 12.71 -26.77 4.16
N VAL A 497 13.68 -26.93 3.25
CA VAL A 497 13.67 -26.30 1.92
C VAL A 497 12.39 -26.53 1.12
N THR A 498 11.93 -27.78 1.05
CA THR A 498 10.75 -28.13 0.25
C THR A 498 9.49 -27.46 0.78
N ASP A 499 9.25 -27.52 2.09
CA ASP A 499 8.03 -27.01 2.67
C ASP A 499 8.00 -25.47 2.68
N THR A 500 9.15 -24.82 2.95
CA THR A 500 9.29 -23.35 2.86
C THR A 500 9.02 -22.85 1.45
N LEU A 501 9.66 -23.43 0.43
CA LEU A 501 9.46 -23.00 -0.96
C LEU A 501 8.02 -23.25 -1.43
N THR A 502 7.41 -24.39 -1.09
CA THR A 502 6.01 -24.65 -1.42
C THR A 502 5.06 -23.65 -0.76
N CYS A 503 5.33 -23.19 0.47
CA CYS A 503 4.52 -22.14 1.07
C CYS A 503 4.70 -20.81 0.34
N LEU A 504 5.93 -20.37 0.06
CA LEU A 504 6.18 -19.10 -0.62
C LEU A 504 5.65 -19.07 -2.06
N GLN A 505 5.68 -20.21 -2.77
CA GLN A 505 5.27 -20.29 -4.18
C GLN A 505 3.77 -20.55 -4.37
N ASP A 506 3.17 -21.38 -3.52
CA ASP A 506 1.80 -21.89 -3.73
C ASP A 506 0.78 -21.33 -2.72
N ALA A 507 1.21 -20.60 -1.70
CA ALA A 507 0.28 -19.93 -0.79
C ALA A 507 -0.09 -18.55 -1.32
N GLN A 508 -1.39 -18.25 -1.26
CA GLN A 508 -1.95 -16.97 -1.59
C GLN A 508 -2.84 -16.56 -0.41
N SER A 509 -2.63 -15.36 0.13
CA SER A 509 -3.57 -14.74 1.03
C SER A 509 -4.80 -14.43 0.18
N HIS A 510 -5.98 -14.71 0.73
CA HIS A 510 -7.19 -14.74 -0.08
C HIS A 510 -8.03 -13.49 0.12
N ASP A 511 -8.31 -12.76 -0.97
CA ASP A 511 -9.15 -11.56 -0.96
C ASP A 511 -10.56 -11.88 -0.43
N VAL A 512 -10.95 -11.22 0.66
CA VAL A 512 -12.28 -11.38 1.29
C VAL A 512 -13.39 -10.60 0.57
N GLY A 513 -13.04 -9.79 -0.41
CA GLY A 513 -13.92 -9.04 -1.28
C GLY A 513 -14.23 -7.63 -0.77
N GLU A 514 -14.61 -6.78 -1.71
CA GLU A 514 -14.81 -5.35 -1.53
C GLU A 514 -16.09 -5.04 -0.75
N PHE A 515 -16.00 -4.12 0.21
CA PHE A 515 -17.14 -3.47 0.85
C PHE A 515 -17.00 -1.96 0.71
N ALA A 516 -17.80 -1.31 -0.15
CA ALA A 516 -17.66 0.14 -0.40
C ALA A 516 -19.00 0.94 -0.44
N PRO A 517 -19.93 0.79 0.52
CA PRO A 517 -21.21 1.50 0.47
C PRO A 517 -21.04 3.01 0.69
N THR A 518 -21.82 3.78 -0.07
CA THR A 518 -21.83 5.25 -0.02
C THR A 518 -23.22 5.80 0.28
N PHE A 519 -23.30 6.73 1.24
CA PHE A 519 -24.55 7.38 1.65
C PHE A 519 -24.45 8.89 1.47
N THR A 520 -25.29 9.44 0.59
CA THR A 520 -25.43 10.90 0.45
C THR A 520 -26.13 11.49 1.67
N ALA A 521 -25.94 12.79 1.91
CA ALA A 521 -26.55 13.50 3.04
C ALA A 521 -28.08 13.34 3.13
N ASP A 522 -28.75 13.20 1.98
CA ASP A 522 -30.20 13.02 1.86
C ASP A 522 -30.64 11.57 2.12
N ALA A 523 -29.76 10.59 1.88
CA ALA A 523 -29.98 9.18 2.19
C ALA A 523 -29.72 8.83 3.67
N LEU A 524 -29.07 9.74 4.42
CA LEU A 524 -28.85 9.54 5.85
C LEU A 524 -30.17 9.55 6.64
N PRO A 525 -30.26 8.80 7.75
CA PRO A 525 -31.46 8.78 8.59
C PRO A 525 -31.88 10.19 9.05
N PRO A 526 -33.18 10.43 9.28
CA PRO A 526 -33.65 11.69 9.85
C PRO A 526 -32.99 12.01 11.19
N ARG A 527 -32.92 13.30 11.53
CA ARG A 527 -32.28 13.76 12.77
C ARG A 527 -32.94 13.10 14.00
N GLY A 528 -32.12 12.45 14.83
CA GLY A 528 -32.53 11.72 16.01
C GLY A 528 -32.99 10.28 15.75
N GLN A 529 -32.88 9.78 14.52
CA GLN A 529 -33.24 8.42 14.12
C GLN A 529 -32.01 7.61 13.71
N SER A 530 -32.22 6.30 13.60
CA SER A 530 -31.21 5.31 13.22
C SER A 530 -31.79 4.40 12.13
N ALA A 531 -30.91 3.90 11.26
CA ALA A 531 -31.22 2.83 10.31
C ALA A 531 -30.14 1.76 10.41
N SER A 532 -30.54 0.49 10.33
CA SER A 532 -29.65 -0.67 10.36
C SER A 532 -29.56 -1.29 8.98
N TYR A 533 -28.37 -1.80 8.66
CA TYR A 533 -28.01 -2.33 7.36
C TYR A 533 -27.25 -3.63 7.55
N VAL A 534 -27.42 -4.52 6.58
CA VAL A 534 -26.59 -5.71 6.37
C VAL A 534 -26.15 -5.66 4.92
N THR A 535 -24.85 -5.59 4.69
CA THR A 535 -24.29 -5.46 3.34
C THR A 535 -23.25 -6.56 3.17
N GLN A 536 -23.39 -7.35 2.11
CA GLN A 536 -22.41 -8.37 1.72
C GLN A 536 -21.26 -7.71 0.96
N SER A 537 -20.05 -8.21 1.13
CA SER A 537 -18.95 -7.87 0.23
C SER A 537 -19.24 -8.35 -1.20
N VAL A 538 -18.54 -7.79 -2.17
CA VAL A 538 -18.66 -8.12 -3.60
C VAL A 538 -17.27 -8.47 -4.12
N GLY A 539 -17.18 -9.37 -5.10
CA GLY A 539 -15.88 -9.85 -5.57
C GLY A 539 -15.17 -10.68 -4.51
N GLY A 540 -13.84 -10.74 -4.58
CA GLY A 540 -13.02 -11.61 -3.76
C GLY A 540 -13.14 -13.08 -4.15
N GLU A 541 -12.38 -13.89 -3.42
CA GLU A 541 -12.21 -15.30 -3.70
C GLU A 541 -13.25 -16.17 -2.99
N GLY A 542 -13.20 -17.45 -3.33
CA GLY A 542 -14.02 -18.48 -2.72
C GLY A 542 -15.44 -18.59 -3.27
N GLY A 543 -15.99 -19.78 -3.09
CA GLY A 543 -17.29 -20.14 -3.63
C GLY A 543 -17.85 -21.40 -3.01
N SER A 544 -18.64 -22.11 -3.80
CA SER A 544 -19.11 -23.45 -3.45
C SER A 544 -18.91 -24.41 -4.60
N CYS A 545 -18.79 -25.70 -4.28
CA CYS A 545 -18.60 -26.72 -5.30
C CYS A 545 -19.85 -26.85 -6.18
N SER A 546 -19.64 -26.95 -7.49
CA SER A 546 -20.69 -26.80 -8.51
C SER A 546 -21.87 -27.76 -8.37
N THR A 547 -21.67 -28.95 -7.78
CA THR A 547 -22.74 -29.90 -7.49
C THR A 547 -23.00 -30.01 -5.99
N THR A 548 -21.94 -30.07 -5.18
CA THR A 548 -21.99 -30.12 -3.73
C THR A 548 -21.98 -28.69 -3.16
N THR A 549 -23.03 -27.93 -3.45
CA THR A 549 -23.13 -26.49 -3.12
C THR A 549 -23.08 -26.16 -1.61
N SER A 550 -23.17 -27.16 -0.73
CA SER A 550 -22.93 -26.99 0.70
C SER A 550 -21.45 -27.00 1.10
N GLN A 551 -20.57 -27.48 0.22
CA GLN A 551 -19.13 -27.50 0.41
C GLN A 551 -18.55 -26.20 -0.15
N LEU A 552 -17.90 -25.46 0.73
CA LEU A 552 -17.17 -24.25 0.36
C LEU A 552 -15.82 -24.64 -0.24
N CYS A 553 -15.35 -23.83 -1.17
CA CYS A 553 -14.09 -24.04 -1.86
C CYS A 553 -13.37 -22.71 -2.09
N LEU A 554 -12.06 -22.77 -2.26
CA LEU A 554 -11.24 -21.72 -2.84
C LEU A 554 -10.88 -22.07 -4.28
N THR A 555 -10.45 -23.31 -4.47
CA THR A 555 -10.05 -23.85 -5.78
C THR A 555 -10.86 -25.09 -6.13
N ALA A 556 -10.79 -25.52 -7.39
CA ALA A 556 -11.41 -26.79 -7.80
C ALA A 556 -10.83 -28.00 -7.06
N ALA A 557 -9.58 -27.90 -6.54
CA ALA A 557 -8.97 -28.97 -5.76
C ALA A 557 -9.68 -29.18 -4.40
N ASP A 558 -10.39 -28.17 -3.88
CA ASP A 558 -11.16 -28.29 -2.65
C ASP A 558 -12.50 -29.02 -2.85
N CYS A 559 -12.86 -29.35 -4.08
CA CYS A 559 -14.13 -29.97 -4.43
C CYS A 559 -13.98 -31.48 -4.70
N PRO A 560 -15.08 -32.26 -4.55
CA PRO A 560 -15.07 -33.68 -4.93
C PRO A 560 -14.65 -33.88 -6.40
N ASP A 561 -14.08 -35.06 -6.70
CA ASP A 561 -13.63 -35.41 -8.05
C ASP A 561 -14.66 -35.03 -9.12
N SER A 562 -14.24 -34.33 -10.18
CA SER A 562 -15.02 -33.80 -11.31
C SER A 562 -15.93 -32.59 -11.04
N GLU A 563 -15.96 -32.06 -9.82
CA GLU A 563 -16.57 -30.77 -9.54
C GLU A 563 -15.57 -29.62 -9.73
N MET A 564 -16.10 -28.42 -9.94
CA MET A 564 -15.32 -27.18 -10.01
C MET A 564 -15.75 -26.28 -8.86
N CYS A 565 -14.86 -25.39 -8.44
CA CYS A 565 -15.25 -24.32 -7.53
C CYS A 565 -15.98 -23.22 -8.31
N ASP A 566 -17.27 -23.05 -8.05
CA ASP A 566 -18.03 -21.94 -8.60
C ASP A 566 -17.78 -20.72 -7.70
N VAL A 567 -16.77 -19.92 -8.05
CA VAL A 567 -16.40 -18.70 -7.32
C VAL A 567 -17.58 -17.73 -7.34
N THR A 568 -18.15 -17.47 -6.16
CA THR A 568 -19.26 -16.53 -5.99
C THR A 568 -18.80 -15.19 -5.44
N GLY A 569 -17.62 -15.16 -4.81
CA GLY A 569 -17.14 -14.03 -4.03
C GLY A 569 -18.07 -13.71 -2.86
N GLY A 570 -17.89 -12.51 -2.29
CA GLY A 570 -18.74 -11.97 -1.23
C GLY A 570 -18.61 -12.79 0.06
N SER A 571 -17.38 -13.01 0.51
CA SER A 571 -17.05 -13.93 1.60
C SER A 571 -17.61 -13.52 2.97
N TYR A 572 -18.08 -12.27 3.15
CA TYR A 572 -18.65 -11.79 4.41
C TYR A 572 -19.83 -10.82 4.26
N ARG A 573 -20.55 -10.59 5.37
CA ARG A 573 -21.53 -9.51 5.52
C ARG A 573 -21.24 -8.66 6.74
N LEU A 574 -21.29 -7.34 6.58
CA LEU A 574 -21.17 -6.40 7.70
C LEU A 574 -22.53 -5.95 8.20
N HIS A 575 -22.75 -6.03 9.51
CA HIS A 575 -23.93 -5.50 10.19
C HIS A 575 -23.60 -4.17 10.85
N TYR A 576 -24.33 -3.12 10.48
CA TYR A 576 -24.06 -1.79 11.01
C TYR A 576 -25.32 -0.93 11.13
N THR A 577 -25.26 0.02 12.06
CA THR A 577 -26.30 1.01 12.29
C THR A 577 -25.76 2.42 12.09
N ILE A 578 -26.40 3.18 11.21
CA ILE A 578 -26.15 4.61 11.02
C ILE A 578 -27.17 5.38 11.85
N THR A 579 -26.71 6.33 12.66
CA THR A 579 -27.56 7.20 13.48
C THR A 579 -27.25 8.66 13.21
N ARG A 580 -28.23 9.44 12.79
CA ARG A 580 -28.09 10.91 12.74
C ARG A 580 -28.44 11.47 14.10
N LYS A 581 -27.46 11.99 14.84
CA LYS A 581 -27.68 12.50 16.20
C LYS A 581 -28.52 13.77 16.21
N ARG A 582 -29.25 13.96 17.32
CA ARG A 582 -29.98 15.20 17.60
C ARG A 582 -29.03 16.38 17.75
#